data_AF-A0A535J1J8-F1
#
_entry.id   AF-A0A535J1J8-F1
#
_cell.length_a   1.000
_cell.length_b   1.000
_cell.length_c   1.000
_cell.angle_alpha   90.00
_cell.angle_beta   90.00
_cell.angle_gamma   90.00
#
_symmetry.space_group_name_H-M   'P 1'
#
loop_
_entity.id
_entity.type
_entity.pdbx_description
1 polymer ?
#
loop_
_entity_poly.entity_id
_entity_poly.type
_entity_poly.pdbx_seq_one_letter_code
_entity_poly.pdbx_strand_id
1 'polypeptide(L)'
;MIHGNLSVDLLQTIFTPRTALHDGAVIIRDETIVAAGAVLPLAETTVHTERFGTRHRAALGITEQTDAVVVVVSEENGQISLVERARIVRNLNEAQLSRAIRTLLMPAGTRGVLGLRGAPGRPGGRAPRLADLGRFVGRGTASTDGRPAERAERPDLPERPERPERPAKESL
;
A
#
# COMPACT_ATOMS: atom_id res chain seq x y z
N MET A 1 -5.77 20.77 -15.10
CA MET A 1 -6.95 19.89 -15.12
C MET A 1 -7.18 19.44 -16.55
N ILE A 2 -7.53 18.18 -16.78
CA ILE A 2 -7.61 17.59 -18.15
C ILE A 2 -9.06 17.41 -18.61
N HIS A 3 -9.97 17.03 -17.71
CA HIS A 3 -11.40 16.78 -18.03
C HIS A 3 -11.61 15.91 -19.29
N GLY A 4 -10.80 14.86 -19.44
CA GLY A 4 -10.83 13.97 -20.60
C GLY A 4 -11.53 12.64 -20.29
N ASN A 5 -12.16 12.01 -21.28
CA ASN A 5 -12.72 10.68 -21.12
C ASN A 5 -11.62 9.66 -20.82
N LEU A 6 -11.91 8.70 -19.94
CA LEU A 6 -10.99 7.62 -19.62
C LEU A 6 -10.74 6.76 -20.86
N SER A 7 -9.50 6.76 -21.36
CA SER A 7 -9.06 5.87 -22.43
C SER A 7 -7.69 5.29 -22.13
N VAL A 8 -7.42 4.11 -22.68
CA VAL A 8 -6.13 3.42 -22.51
C VAL A 8 -4.99 4.26 -23.08
N ASP A 9 -5.20 4.82 -24.28
CA ASP A 9 -4.20 5.65 -24.97
C ASP A 9 -3.87 6.92 -24.18
N LEU A 10 -4.88 7.54 -23.54
CA LEU A 10 -4.67 8.74 -22.74
C LEU A 10 -3.87 8.42 -21.47
N LEU A 11 -4.17 7.32 -20.78
CA LEU A 11 -3.38 6.88 -19.63
C LEU A 11 -1.93 6.56 -20.00
N GLN A 12 -1.72 5.84 -21.11
CA GLN A 12 -0.37 5.55 -21.61
C GLN A 12 0.40 6.83 -21.93
N THR A 13 -0.26 7.80 -22.57
CA THR A 13 0.35 9.09 -22.92
C THR A 13 0.73 9.88 -21.66
N ILE A 14 -0.14 9.91 -20.65
CA ILE A 14 0.11 10.63 -19.38
C ILE A 14 1.32 10.04 -18.64
N PHE A 15 1.40 8.71 -18.54
CA PHE A 15 2.50 8.02 -17.85
C PHE A 15 3.75 7.83 -18.72
N THR A 16 3.80 8.42 -19.92
CA THR A 16 5.00 8.37 -20.76
C THR A 16 6.15 9.13 -20.08
N PRO A 17 7.32 8.49 -19.86
CA PRO A 17 8.45 9.14 -19.20
C PRO A 17 8.87 10.43 -19.92
N ARG A 18 9.36 11.42 -19.16
CA ARG A 18 9.84 12.73 -19.65
C ARG A 18 8.76 13.70 -20.15
N THR A 19 7.49 13.44 -19.88
CA THR A 19 6.42 14.42 -20.15
C THR A 19 6.16 15.31 -18.93
N ALA A 20 5.55 16.48 -19.05
CA ALA A 20 5.26 17.30 -17.85
C ALA A 20 4.21 16.66 -16.91
N LEU A 21 3.45 15.66 -17.40
CA LEU A 21 2.30 15.07 -16.70
C LEU A 21 2.60 13.72 -16.05
N HIS A 22 3.73 13.09 -16.38
CA HIS A 22 4.10 11.79 -15.82
C HIS A 22 4.47 11.84 -14.34
N ASP A 23 4.92 13.00 -13.87
CA ASP A 23 5.35 13.17 -12.49
C ASP A 23 4.17 13.60 -11.64
N GLY A 24 3.63 12.64 -10.88
CA GLY A 24 2.48 12.84 -10.01
C GLY A 24 1.40 11.79 -10.20
N ALA A 25 0.21 12.10 -9.69
CA ALA A 25 -0.94 11.21 -9.74
C ALA A 25 -1.96 11.63 -10.80
N VAL A 26 -2.70 10.64 -11.29
CA VAL A 26 -3.86 10.83 -12.14
C VAL A 26 -5.10 10.63 -11.29
N ILE A 27 -5.99 11.62 -11.28
CA ILE A 27 -7.24 11.60 -10.54
C ILE A 27 -8.36 11.27 -11.52
N ILE A 28 -8.97 10.11 -11.31
CA ILE A 28 -10.09 9.61 -12.09
C ILE A 28 -11.34 9.69 -11.23
N ARG A 29 -12.42 10.21 -11.78
CA ARG A 29 -13.74 10.22 -11.17
C ARG A 29 -14.74 9.72 -12.20
N ASP A 30 -15.54 8.73 -11.83
CA ASP A 30 -16.46 8.04 -12.72
C ASP A 30 -15.71 7.50 -13.96
N GLU A 31 -16.05 7.99 -15.15
CA GLU A 31 -15.39 7.63 -16.42
C GLU A 31 -14.53 8.78 -17.00
N THR A 32 -14.17 9.76 -16.17
CA THR A 32 -13.43 10.96 -16.60
C THR A 32 -12.15 11.17 -15.79
N ILE A 33 -11.08 11.54 -16.48
CA ILE A 33 -9.82 11.99 -15.89
C ILE A 33 -9.95 13.47 -15.53
N VAL A 34 -10.01 13.77 -14.24
CA VAL A 34 -10.16 15.14 -13.73
C VAL A 34 -8.83 15.89 -13.83
N ALA A 35 -7.74 15.24 -13.40
CA ALA A 35 -6.41 15.81 -13.38
C ALA A 35 -5.33 14.75 -13.61
N ALA A 36 -4.19 15.17 -14.13
CA ALA A 36 -2.94 14.41 -14.16
C ALA A 36 -1.80 15.30 -13.67
N GLY A 37 -0.69 14.70 -13.25
CA GLY A 37 0.41 15.41 -12.61
C GLY A 37 0.02 16.03 -11.26
N ALA A 38 -0.98 15.46 -10.58
CA ALA A 38 -1.42 15.96 -9.28
C ALA A 38 -0.41 15.56 -8.20
N VAL A 39 0.05 16.54 -7.43
CA VAL A 39 0.91 16.30 -6.26
C VAL A 39 0.01 15.87 -5.10
N LEU A 40 0.29 14.69 -4.55
CA LEU A 40 -0.46 14.10 -3.44
C LEU A 40 0.27 14.27 -2.12
N PRO A 41 -0.45 14.37 -0.99
CA PRO A 41 0.17 14.35 0.33
C PRO A 41 0.89 13.02 0.56
N LEU A 42 2.08 13.09 1.14
CA LEU A 42 2.84 11.91 1.51
C LEU A 42 2.45 11.46 2.92
N ALA A 43 2.27 10.16 3.12
CA ALA A 43 2.13 9.63 4.48
C ALA A 43 3.41 9.89 5.29
N GLU A 44 3.23 10.51 6.45
CA GLU A 44 4.28 10.71 7.46
C GLU A 44 4.51 9.42 8.27
N THR A 45 3.44 8.66 8.50
CA THR A 45 3.50 7.39 9.19
C THR A 45 4.20 6.36 8.32
N THR A 46 5.44 6.02 8.70
CA THR A 46 6.18 4.89 8.15
C THR A 46 5.43 3.61 8.47
N VAL A 47 4.65 3.11 7.52
CA VAL A 47 4.08 1.76 7.62
C VAL A 47 5.27 0.80 7.63
N HIS A 48 5.41 0.12 8.75
CA HIS A 48 6.55 -0.64 9.25
C HIS A 48 7.50 -1.29 8.21
N THR A 49 8.80 -1.14 8.47
CA THR A 49 9.89 -2.05 8.05
C THR A 49 10.27 -2.09 6.56
N GLU A 50 9.52 -1.49 5.65
CA GLU A 50 9.75 -1.62 4.21
C GLU A 50 10.12 -0.30 3.52
N ARG A 51 11.11 -0.35 2.61
CA ARG A 51 11.53 0.81 1.80
C ARG A 51 10.48 1.12 0.74
N PHE A 52 9.46 1.89 1.11
CA PHE A 52 8.47 2.40 0.15
C PHE A 52 9.01 3.62 -0.60
N GLY A 53 8.96 3.57 -1.93
CA GLY A 53 9.23 4.72 -2.79
C GLY A 53 8.21 5.85 -2.62
N THR A 54 8.50 7.02 -3.17
CA THR A 54 7.67 8.23 -3.06
C THR A 54 6.24 8.02 -3.56
N ARG A 55 6.03 7.26 -4.64
CA ARG A 55 4.69 6.92 -5.17
C ARG A 55 3.85 6.11 -4.18
N HIS A 56 4.46 5.17 -3.47
CA HIS A 56 3.77 4.37 -2.46
C HIS A 56 3.40 5.22 -1.25
N ARG A 57 4.29 6.13 -0.82
CA ARG A 57 4.01 7.07 0.27
C ARG A 57 2.89 8.05 -0.09
N ALA A 58 2.85 8.54 -1.33
CA ALA A 58 1.76 9.37 -1.85
C ALA A 58 0.42 8.63 -1.83
N ALA A 59 0.42 7.36 -2.26
CA ALA A 59 -0.79 6.53 -2.23
C ALA A 59 -1.28 6.27 -0.80
N LEU A 60 -0.38 6.04 0.15
CA LEU A 60 -0.75 5.90 1.57
C LEU A 60 -1.32 7.21 2.13
N GLY A 61 -0.68 8.35 1.85
CA GLY A 61 -1.10 9.65 2.39
C GLY A 61 -2.50 10.06 1.91
N ILE A 62 -2.77 9.92 0.61
CA ILE A 62 -4.10 10.27 0.09
C ILE A 62 -5.19 9.32 0.60
N THR A 63 -4.90 8.03 0.73
CA THR A 63 -5.89 7.03 1.19
C THR A 63 -6.06 7.01 2.71
N GLU A 64 -5.23 7.70 3.46
CA GLU A 64 -5.43 7.94 4.90
C GLU A 64 -6.50 9.00 5.12
N GLN A 65 -6.51 10.04 4.29
CA GLN A 65 -7.44 11.16 4.38
C GLN A 65 -8.72 10.97 3.57
N THR A 66 -8.73 10.01 2.65
CA THR A 66 -9.84 9.76 1.72
C THR A 66 -10.17 8.28 1.60
N ASP A 67 -11.36 7.96 1.10
CA ASP A 67 -11.77 6.60 0.74
C ASP A 67 -11.40 6.23 -0.71
N ALA A 68 -10.49 6.98 -1.33
CA ALA A 68 -10.01 6.71 -2.67
C ALA A 68 -9.30 5.35 -2.73
N VAL A 69 -9.42 4.71 -3.89
CA VAL A 69 -8.68 3.50 -4.24
C VAL A 69 -7.53 3.91 -5.15
N VAL A 70 -6.30 3.60 -4.76
CA VAL A 70 -5.11 4.01 -5.50
C VAL A 70 -4.36 2.80 -6.01
N VAL A 71 -4.07 2.78 -7.31
CA VAL A 71 -3.22 1.77 -7.95
C VAL A 71 -1.84 2.38 -8.12
N VAL A 72 -0.80 1.65 -7.71
CA VAL A 72 0.59 2.07 -7.82
C VAL A 72 1.35 1.02 -8.63
N VAL A 73 2.14 1.48 -9.59
CA VAL A 73 3.08 0.63 -10.33
C VAL A 73 4.50 1.00 -9.90
N SER A 74 5.26 0.02 -9.44
CA SER A 74 6.66 0.19 -9.08
C SER A 74 7.50 0.44 -10.34
N GLU A 75 8.30 1.49 -10.33
CA GLU A 75 9.19 1.82 -11.45
C GLU A 75 10.36 0.83 -11.59
N GLU A 76 10.84 0.31 -10.46
CA GLU A 76 12.00 -0.59 -10.42
C GLU A 76 11.65 -1.98 -10.95
N ASN A 77 10.52 -2.52 -10.49
CA ASN A 77 10.19 -3.94 -10.66
C ASN A 77 8.92 -4.16 -11.49
N GLY A 78 8.22 -3.09 -11.91
CA GLY A 78 6.93 -3.19 -12.61
C GLY A 78 5.78 -3.78 -11.77
N GLN A 79 6.01 -4.06 -10.49
CA GLN A 79 5.01 -4.68 -9.62
C GLN A 79 3.83 -3.73 -9.37
N ILE A 80 2.62 -4.29 -9.45
CA ILE A 80 1.39 -3.56 -9.20
C ILE A 80 0.97 -3.74 -7.74
N SER A 81 0.68 -2.62 -7.10
CA SER A 81 0.18 -2.54 -5.73
C SER A 81 -1.14 -1.77 -5.71
N LEU A 82 -2.03 -2.14 -4.80
CA LEU A 82 -3.31 -1.50 -4.57
C LEU A 82 -3.35 -0.97 -3.14
N VAL A 83 -3.77 0.28 -2.98
CA VAL A 83 -3.84 0.96 -1.68
C VAL A 83 -5.27 1.47 -1.45
N GLU A 84 -5.82 1.16 -0.27
CA GLU A 84 -7.13 1.62 0.17
C GLU A 84 -7.11 1.81 1.69
N ARG A 85 -7.60 2.94 2.19
CA ARG A 85 -7.69 3.23 3.64
C ARG A 85 -6.39 2.97 4.40
N ALA A 86 -5.27 3.48 3.88
CA ALA A 86 -3.91 3.27 4.39
C ALA A 86 -3.44 1.80 4.47
N ARG A 87 -4.10 0.88 3.77
CA ARG A 87 -3.67 -0.52 3.62
C ARG A 87 -3.16 -0.76 2.21
N ILE A 88 -2.02 -1.43 2.10
CA ILE A 88 -1.40 -1.77 0.83
C ILE A 88 -1.42 -3.29 0.61
N VAL A 89 -1.79 -3.70 -0.60
CA VAL A 89 -1.67 -5.07 -1.11
C VAL A 89 -0.75 -5.03 -2.32
N ARG A 90 0.35 -5.78 -2.28
CA ARG A 90 1.40 -5.77 -3.30
C ARG A 90 1.37 -7.04 -4.15
N ASN A 91 2.16 -7.01 -5.23
CA ASN A 91 2.40 -8.16 -6.10
C ASN A 91 1.10 -8.75 -6.65
N LEU A 92 0.21 -7.86 -7.11
CA LEU A 92 -1.06 -8.26 -7.69
C LEU A 92 -0.87 -8.64 -9.15
N ASN A 93 -1.39 -9.81 -9.51
CA ASN A 93 -1.51 -10.21 -10.91
C ASN A 93 -2.68 -9.47 -11.57
N GLU A 94 -2.71 -9.39 -12.91
CA GLU A 94 -3.77 -8.73 -13.69
C GLU A 94 -5.18 -9.20 -13.27
N ALA A 95 -5.38 -10.52 -13.15
CA ALA A 95 -6.65 -11.10 -12.74
C ALA A 95 -7.05 -10.67 -11.31
N GLN A 96 -6.09 -10.58 -10.38
CA GLN A 96 -6.34 -10.16 -9.01
C GLN A 96 -6.66 -8.67 -8.94
N LEU A 97 -5.92 -7.84 -9.69
CA LEU A 97 -6.15 -6.41 -9.80
C LEU A 97 -7.53 -6.10 -10.38
N SER A 98 -7.87 -6.69 -11.52
CA SER A 98 -9.16 -6.50 -12.18
C SER A 98 -10.32 -6.87 -11.26
N ARG A 99 -10.18 -7.99 -10.53
CA ARG A 99 -11.18 -8.41 -9.55
C ARG A 99 -11.26 -7.46 -8.36
N ALA A 100 -10.14 -6.99 -7.84
CA ALA A 100 -10.09 -6.07 -6.72
C ALA A 100 -10.73 -4.72 -7.07
N ILE A 101 -10.36 -4.13 -8.20
CA ILE A 101 -10.93 -2.87 -8.69
C ILE A 101 -12.44 -3.00 -8.90
N ARG A 102 -12.90 -4.06 -9.58
CA ARG A 102 -14.34 -4.31 -9.77
C ARG A 102 -15.07 -4.43 -8.44
N THR A 103 -14.50 -5.13 -7.48
CA THR A 103 -15.13 -5.31 -6.18
C THR A 103 -15.23 -3.97 -5.44
N LEU A 104 -14.16 -3.16 -5.43
CA LEU A 104 -14.12 -1.89 -4.70
C LEU A 104 -14.96 -0.79 -5.35
N LEU A 105 -14.96 -0.70 -6.68
CA LEU A 105 -15.66 0.37 -7.42
C LEU A 105 -17.11 0.01 -7.76
N MET A 106 -17.43 -1.28 -7.90
CA MET A 106 -18.80 -1.73 -8.18
C MET A 106 -19.34 -2.51 -6.98
N PRO A 107 -19.90 -1.84 -5.96
CA PRO A 107 -20.70 -2.53 -4.97
C PRO A 107 -21.84 -3.24 -5.70
N ALA A 108 -22.15 -4.48 -5.30
CA ALA A 108 -23.08 -5.41 -5.96
C ALA A 108 -24.55 -4.94 -6.08
N GLY A 109 -24.83 -3.65 -5.90
CA GLY A 109 -26.13 -3.00 -6.00
C GLY A 109 -26.45 -2.38 -7.36
N THR A 110 -25.49 -2.20 -8.28
CA THR A 110 -25.78 -1.71 -9.64
C THR A 110 -26.24 -2.86 -10.54
N ARG A 111 -27.25 -3.61 -10.09
CA ARG A 111 -28.07 -4.43 -10.98
C ARG A 111 -29.03 -3.48 -11.68
N GLY A 112 -29.03 -3.53 -13.02
CA GLY A 112 -29.90 -2.74 -13.87
C GLY A 112 -31.32 -2.70 -13.34
N VAL A 113 -31.85 -1.49 -13.25
CA VAL A 113 -33.28 -1.22 -13.08
C VAL A 113 -33.97 -1.60 -14.38
N LEU A 114 -34.24 -2.89 -14.57
CA LEU A 114 -35.25 -3.36 -15.51
C LEU A 114 -35.80 -4.71 -15.06
N GLY A 115 -36.98 -4.67 -14.44
CA GLY A 115 -37.83 -5.83 -14.21
C GLY A 115 -37.62 -6.55 -12.88
N LEU A 116 -38.44 -6.22 -11.89
CA LEU A 116 -39.42 -7.12 -11.25
C LEU A 116 -39.81 -6.63 -9.85
N ARG A 117 -41.12 -6.64 -9.62
CA ARG A 117 -41.81 -6.40 -8.35
C ARG A 117 -41.26 -7.31 -7.24
N GLY A 118 -41.07 -6.70 -6.05
CA GLY A 118 -41.41 -7.29 -4.75
C GLY A 118 -40.36 -8.15 -4.05
N ALA A 119 -39.72 -7.61 -3.00
CA ALA A 119 -39.41 -8.28 -1.72
C ALA A 119 -38.59 -7.33 -0.79
N PRO A 120 -38.69 -7.48 0.54
CA PRO A 120 -38.39 -6.42 1.51
C PRO A 120 -36.91 -6.32 1.87
N GLY A 121 -36.58 -5.18 2.49
CA GLY A 121 -35.24 -4.66 2.77
C GLY A 121 -34.19 -5.69 3.21
N ARG A 122 -33.00 -5.55 2.60
CA ARG A 122 -31.75 -6.15 3.09
C ARG A 122 -30.85 -5.05 3.63
N PRO A 123 -30.15 -5.30 4.75
CA PRO A 123 -29.46 -4.27 5.51
C PRO A 123 -28.33 -3.67 4.66
N GLY A 124 -28.12 -2.37 4.79
CA GLY A 124 -27.10 -1.62 4.06
C GLY A 124 -25.74 -2.33 4.09
N GLY A 125 -25.42 -3.00 2.98
CA GLY A 125 -24.13 -3.64 2.77
C GLY A 125 -23.09 -2.56 2.62
N ARG A 126 -22.24 -2.40 3.63
CA ARG A 126 -21.04 -1.56 3.59
C ARG A 126 -20.27 -1.88 2.30
N ALA A 127 -19.81 -0.86 1.59
CA ALA A 127 -18.97 -1.07 0.41
C ALA A 127 -17.82 -2.03 0.77
N PRO A 128 -17.56 -3.05 -0.06
CA PRO A 128 -16.55 -4.05 0.22
C PRO A 128 -15.20 -3.35 0.42
N ARG A 129 -14.45 -3.76 1.45
CA ARG A 129 -13.16 -3.17 1.79
C ARG A 129 -12.03 -4.04 1.27
N LEU A 130 -10.85 -3.46 1.06
CA LEU A 130 -9.65 -4.22 0.74
C LEU A 130 -9.31 -5.24 1.84
N ALA A 131 -9.66 -4.93 3.09
CA ALA A 131 -9.58 -5.86 4.22
C ALA A 131 -10.40 -7.15 4.01
N ASP A 132 -11.56 -7.05 3.36
CA ASP A 132 -12.46 -8.18 3.09
C ASP A 132 -11.94 -9.01 1.90
N LEU A 133 -11.14 -8.38 1.01
CA LEU A 133 -10.42 -9.06 -0.08
C LEU A 133 -9.23 -9.90 0.40
N GLY A 134 -8.77 -9.75 1.64
CA GLY A 134 -7.65 -10.51 2.20
C GLY A 134 -7.83 -12.03 2.16
N ARG A 135 -9.08 -12.53 2.04
CA ARG A 135 -9.37 -13.97 1.84
C ARG A 135 -9.14 -14.45 0.41
N PHE A 136 -9.19 -13.56 -0.58
CA PHE A 136 -9.09 -13.89 -2.01
C PHE A 136 -7.72 -13.60 -2.62
N VAL A 137 -6.92 -12.72 -2.01
CA VAL A 137 -5.52 -12.46 -2.38
C VAL A 137 -4.56 -13.36 -1.58
N GLY A 138 -5.05 -14.50 -1.10
CA GLY A 138 -4.32 -15.35 -0.16
C GLY A 138 -2.95 -15.77 -0.67
N ARG A 139 -1.98 -15.79 0.27
CA ARG A 139 -0.79 -16.66 0.26
C ARG A 139 -0.02 -16.70 -1.07
N GLY A 140 0.75 -15.65 -1.34
CA GLY A 140 1.81 -15.69 -2.34
C GLY A 140 2.99 -14.86 -1.82
N THR A 141 4.11 -15.53 -1.57
CA THR A 141 5.38 -15.04 -0.99
C THR A 141 5.28 -14.58 0.47
N ALA A 142 5.28 -15.56 1.37
CA ALA A 142 6.09 -15.43 2.57
C ALA A 142 7.52 -15.11 2.12
N SER A 143 7.99 -13.88 2.39
CA SER A 143 9.42 -13.67 2.55
C SER A 143 9.80 -14.43 3.81
N THR A 144 10.39 -15.60 3.63
CA THR A 144 11.24 -16.22 4.63
C THR A 144 12.34 -15.22 5.00
N ASP A 145 12.17 -14.51 6.10
CA ASP A 145 13.28 -14.45 7.05
C ASP A 145 12.74 -14.52 8.46
N GLY A 146 13.17 -15.56 9.17
CA GLY A 146 12.73 -15.88 10.50
C GLY A 146 13.54 -15.09 11.52
N ARG A 147 12.85 -14.48 12.48
CA ARG A 147 13.08 -14.67 13.92
C ARG A 147 11.99 -13.94 14.71
N PRO A 148 11.33 -14.60 15.67
CA PRO A 148 10.43 -13.93 16.60
C PRO A 148 11.25 -13.06 17.58
N ALA A 149 10.69 -11.90 17.90
CA ALA A 149 11.21 -10.97 18.90
C ALA A 149 11.34 -11.66 20.26
N GLU A 150 12.58 -11.92 20.66
CA GLU A 150 12.91 -12.34 22.01
C GLU A 150 12.84 -11.14 22.97
N ARG A 151 12.42 -11.47 24.19
CA ARG A 151 12.15 -10.60 25.31
C ARG A 151 13.34 -9.74 25.71
N ALA A 152 12.99 -8.65 26.38
CA ALA A 152 13.82 -7.82 27.22
C ALA A 152 14.93 -8.58 27.98
N GLU A 153 16.15 -8.08 27.91
CA GLU A 153 17.09 -8.12 29.03
C GLU A 153 18.08 -6.96 28.94
N ARG A 154 18.39 -6.38 30.10
CA ARG A 154 19.25 -5.21 30.31
C ARG A 154 20.70 -5.61 30.05
N PRO A 155 21.59 -4.74 29.56
CA PRO A 155 23.01 -5.07 29.50
C PRO A 155 23.59 -5.03 30.93
N ASP A 156 23.78 -6.21 31.52
CA ASP A 156 24.67 -6.41 32.65
C ASP A 156 26.13 -6.18 32.21
N LEU A 157 26.81 -5.33 32.96
CA LEU A 157 28.21 -4.97 32.75
C LEU A 157 29.10 -6.13 33.25
N PRO A 158 30.03 -6.70 32.45
CA PRO A 158 30.89 -7.75 32.95
C PRO A 158 31.96 -7.20 33.92
N GLU A 159 32.04 -7.85 35.08
CA GLU A 159 33.06 -7.70 36.09
C GLU A 159 34.47 -7.89 35.49
N ARG A 160 35.40 -7.03 35.89
CA ARG A 160 36.80 -7.11 35.49
C ARG A 160 37.48 -8.27 36.24
N PRO A 161 38.20 -9.18 35.57
CA PRO A 161 38.94 -10.22 36.26
C PRO A 161 40.14 -9.64 37.03
N GLU A 162 40.25 -10.08 38.28
CA GLU A 162 41.35 -9.84 39.21
C GLU A 162 42.70 -10.26 38.58
N ARG A 163 43.69 -9.36 38.63
CA ARG A 163 45.08 -9.71 38.33
C ARG A 163 45.73 -10.25 39.60
N PRO A 164 46.28 -11.48 39.59
CA PRO A 164 47.04 -11.99 40.72
C PRO A 164 48.39 -11.28 40.89
N GLU A 165 48.75 -11.21 42.16
CA GLU A 165 49.85 -10.51 42.80
C GLU A 165 51.25 -10.85 42.23
N ARG A 166 52.13 -9.85 42.19
CA ARG A 166 53.58 -10.06 42.09
C ARG A 166 54.20 -9.75 43.45
N PRO A 167 54.88 -10.70 44.11
CA PRO A 167 55.46 -10.49 45.42
C PRO A 167 56.75 -9.65 45.37
N ALA A 168 56.99 -9.02 46.52
CA ALA A 168 58.04 -8.09 46.84
C ALA A 168 59.47 -8.55 46.50
N LYS A 169 60.30 -7.58 46.08
CA LYS A 169 61.72 -7.54 46.43
C LYS A 169 62.10 -6.11 46.77
N GLU A 170 62.01 -5.84 48.06
CA GLU A 170 62.78 -4.83 48.78
C GLU A 170 64.07 -5.54 49.22
N SER A 171 65.23 -5.06 48.78
CA SER A 171 66.53 -5.30 49.41
C SER A 171 67.47 -4.21 48.93
N LEU A 172 67.75 -3.28 49.85
CA LEU A 172 69.04 -2.67 50.01
C LEU A 172 69.95 -3.68 50.72
#